data_AF-A0A392Q2T9-F1
#
_entry.id   AF-A0A392Q2T9-F1
#
_cell.length_a   1.000
_cell.length_b   1.000
_cell.length_c   1.000
_cell.angle_alpha   90.00
_cell.angle_beta   90.00
_cell.angle_gamma   90.00
#
_symmetry.space_group_name_H-M   'P 1'
#
loop_
_entity.id
_entity.type
_entity.pdbx_description
1 polymer ?
#
loop_
_entity_poly.entity_id
_entity_poly.type
_entity_poly.pdbx_seq_one_letter_code
_entity_poly.pdbx_strand_id
1 'polypeptide(L)'
;MTHEEDQLIPNLYRYIQSWESEFIDSQCVWAEYALKRQIAQAQNRHLTLEDLEDSWDKGIPRINTLFQKDRHTLAYDKGWRVRADFKQYQVLKQNPFWWTHQRHDGKLWNLNNYRTDVIQALGGVEGILEHTLFKGTYFPTWEGLFWEKASGFEESMKYKKLTNAQRSGLNQIPNRRFTLWWSPTINRANVYVGFQVQLD
;
A
#
# COMPACT_ATOMS: atom_id res chain seq x y z
N MET A 1 19.18 -4.88 -13.61
CA MET A 1 18.32 -3.75 -14.04
C MET A 1 19.25 -2.64 -14.49
N THR A 2 18.94 -1.97 -15.60
CA THR A 2 19.73 -0.84 -16.13
C THR A 2 19.05 0.47 -15.74
N HIS A 3 19.82 1.45 -15.29
CA HIS A 3 19.34 2.78 -14.91
C HIS A 3 20.22 3.84 -15.61
N GLU A 4 19.69 5.05 -15.80
CA GLU A 4 20.50 6.19 -16.21
C GLU A 4 21.56 6.49 -15.14
N GLU A 5 22.70 7.05 -15.56
CA GLU A 5 23.83 7.32 -14.65
C GLU A 5 23.37 8.14 -13.43
N ASP A 6 23.75 7.70 -12.24
CA ASP A 6 23.42 8.26 -10.92
C ASP A 6 21.95 8.21 -10.44
N GLN A 7 21.01 7.67 -11.23
CA GLN A 7 19.63 7.48 -10.75
C GLN A 7 19.45 6.14 -10.02
N LEU A 8 19.31 6.19 -8.69
CA LEU A 8 19.06 5.02 -7.85
C LEU A 8 17.60 4.93 -7.41
N ILE A 9 16.92 3.85 -7.80
CA ILE A 9 15.58 3.53 -7.30
C ILE A 9 15.70 2.95 -5.88
N PRO A 10 15.00 3.52 -4.87
CA PRO A 10 15.02 2.98 -3.52
C PRO A 10 14.61 1.50 -3.49
N ASN A 11 15.29 0.69 -2.68
CA ASN A 11 14.96 -0.72 -2.50
C ASN A 11 13.98 -0.91 -1.33
N LEU A 12 13.16 -1.96 -1.38
CA LEU A 12 12.20 -2.24 -0.30
C LEU A 12 12.88 -2.60 1.03
N TYR A 13 14.03 -3.28 0.97
CA TYR A 13 14.74 -3.76 2.17
C TYR A 13 15.09 -2.63 3.15
N ARG A 14 15.42 -1.44 2.66
CA ARG A 14 15.74 -0.27 3.49
C ARG A 14 14.55 0.23 4.33
N TYR A 15 13.32 -0.09 3.94
CA TYR A 15 12.09 0.40 4.60
C TYR A 15 11.39 -0.68 5.43
N ILE A 16 11.94 -1.89 5.46
CA ILE A 16 11.43 -2.98 6.29
C ILE A 16 12.42 -3.16 7.43
N GLN A 17 11.95 -2.98 8.67
CA GLN A 17 12.77 -3.19 9.85
C GLN A 17 13.17 -4.67 9.96
N SER A 18 14.40 -4.93 10.39
CA SER A 18 14.85 -6.29 10.64
C SER A 18 14.10 -6.90 11.83
N TRP A 19 13.89 -8.21 11.80
CA TRP A 19 13.23 -8.92 12.90
C TRP A 19 13.97 -8.78 14.23
N GLU A 20 15.30 -8.77 14.22
CA GLU A 20 16.11 -8.54 15.42
C GLU A 20 15.78 -7.19 16.07
N SER A 21 15.75 -6.11 15.27
CA SER A 21 15.42 -4.79 15.76
C SER A 21 13.97 -4.70 16.24
N GLU A 22 13.02 -5.32 15.52
CA GLU A 22 11.62 -5.39 15.94
C GLU A 22 11.43 -6.14 17.27
N PHE A 23 12.18 -7.23 17.51
CA PHE A 23 12.09 -7.98 18.77
C PHE A 23 12.67 -7.20 19.95
N ILE A 24 13.80 -6.53 19.75
CA ILE A 24 14.40 -5.66 20.76
C ILE A 24 13.45 -4.49 21.09
N ASP A 25 12.97 -3.79 20.05
CA ASP A 25 12.04 -2.67 20.21
C ASP A 25 10.74 -3.11 20.88
N SER A 26 10.24 -4.30 20.55
CA SER A 26 9.02 -4.85 21.16
C SER A 26 9.18 -5.03 22.67
N GLN A 27 10.29 -5.58 23.14
CA GLN A 27 10.53 -5.74 24.57
C GLN A 27 10.56 -4.38 25.29
N CYS A 28 11.24 -3.39 24.71
CA CYS A 28 11.31 -2.04 25.27
C CYS A 28 9.93 -1.37 25.31
N VAL A 29 9.19 -1.38 24.20
CA VAL A 29 7.88 -0.73 24.09
C VAL A 29 6.86 -1.35 25.03
N TRP A 30 6.82 -2.68 25.13
CA TRP A 30 5.87 -3.35 26.03
C TRP A 30 6.23 -3.19 27.51
N ALA A 31 7.53 -3.11 27.85
CA ALA A 31 7.96 -2.79 29.21
C ALA A 31 7.60 -1.36 29.60
N GLU A 32 7.83 -0.39 28.71
CA GLU A 32 7.46 1.00 28.90
C GLU A 32 5.94 1.17 29.03
N TYR A 33 5.17 0.50 28.17
CA TYR A 33 3.71 0.48 28.27
C TYR A 33 3.22 -0.05 29.62
N ALA A 34 3.82 -1.14 30.12
CA ALA A 34 3.46 -1.71 31.42
C ALA A 34 3.68 -0.70 32.56
N LEU A 35 4.81 0.02 32.53
CA LEU A 35 5.12 1.08 33.51
C LEU A 35 4.14 2.26 33.40
N LYS A 36 3.92 2.79 32.19
CA LYS A 36 2.98 3.88 31.92
C LYS A 36 1.57 3.53 32.40
N ARG A 37 1.14 2.28 32.17
CA ARG A 37 -0.14 1.76 32.64
C ARG A 37 -0.23 1.73 34.17
N GLN A 38 0.81 1.29 34.86
CA GLN A 38 0.85 1.29 36.34
C GLN A 38 0.80 2.72 36.90
N ILE A 39 1.55 3.65 36.32
CA ILE A 39 1.55 5.07 36.71
C ILE A 39 0.15 5.67 36.52
N ALA A 40 -0.48 5.43 35.37
CA ALA A 40 -1.83 5.92 35.10
C ALA A 40 -2.85 5.36 36.11
N GLN A 41 -2.76 4.06 36.43
CA GLN A 41 -3.62 3.42 37.43
C GLN A 41 -3.40 3.99 38.85
N ALA A 42 -2.15 4.22 39.25
CA ALA A 42 -1.84 4.85 40.54
C ALA A 42 -2.37 6.29 40.64
N GLN A 43 -2.43 7.00 39.51
CA GLN A 43 -3.03 8.33 39.39
C GLN A 43 -4.55 8.30 39.17
N ASN A 44 -5.20 7.12 39.18
CA ASN A 44 -6.61 6.94 38.83
C ASN A 44 -7.00 7.55 37.47
N ARG A 45 -6.06 7.54 36.52
CA ARG A 45 -6.23 8.04 35.15
C ARG A 45 -6.29 6.87 34.16
N HIS A 46 -7.07 7.03 33.09
CA HIS A 46 -6.98 6.15 31.93
C HIS A 46 -5.87 6.60 30.98
N LEU A 47 -5.06 5.63 30.52
CA LEU A 47 -4.06 5.85 29.49
C LEU A 47 -4.75 6.24 28.19
N THR A 48 -4.34 7.37 27.60
CA THR A 48 -4.89 7.90 26.36
C THR A 48 -3.98 7.59 25.17
N LEU A 49 -4.44 7.92 23.97
CA LEU A 49 -3.66 7.80 22.73
C LEU A 49 -2.35 8.59 22.80
N GLU A 50 -2.42 9.80 23.34
CA GLU A 50 -1.33 10.78 23.43
C GLU A 50 -0.14 10.23 24.22
N ASP A 51 -0.39 9.43 25.26
CA ASP A 51 0.68 8.83 26.07
C ASP A 51 1.54 7.80 25.31
N LEU A 52 1.06 7.33 24.15
CA LEU A 52 1.64 6.25 23.36
C LEU A 52 1.96 6.65 21.92
N GLU A 53 1.86 7.93 21.57
CA GLU A 53 2.08 8.41 20.19
C GLU A 53 3.46 8.02 19.66
N ASP A 54 4.50 8.14 20.50
CA ASP A 54 5.90 7.81 20.16
C ASP A 54 6.15 6.33 19.82
N SER A 55 5.26 5.45 20.30
CA SER A 55 5.37 3.99 20.14
C SER A 55 4.21 3.38 19.35
N TRP A 56 3.33 4.20 18.78
CA TRP A 56 2.03 3.79 18.24
C TRP A 56 2.10 2.61 17.26
N ASP A 57 3.05 2.65 16.33
CA ASP A 57 3.24 1.62 15.30
C ASP A 57 4.35 0.62 15.63
N LYS A 58 4.77 0.53 16.90
CA LYS A 58 5.86 -0.34 17.36
C LYS A 58 5.34 -1.53 18.17
N GLY A 59 6.24 -2.51 18.32
CA GLY A 59 6.03 -3.72 19.11
C GLY A 59 5.40 -4.88 18.35
N ILE A 60 5.59 -6.08 18.90
CA ILE A 60 4.96 -7.32 18.44
C ILE A 60 4.33 -8.00 19.67
N PRO A 61 2.99 -8.06 19.75
CA PRO A 61 2.01 -7.41 18.88
C PRO A 61 2.14 -5.88 18.85
N ARG A 62 1.64 -5.21 17.80
CA ARG A 62 1.67 -3.74 17.70
C ARG A 62 0.83 -3.11 18.81
N ILE A 63 1.35 -2.07 19.46
CA ILE A 63 0.68 -1.46 20.63
C ILE A 63 -0.67 -0.82 20.26
N ASN A 64 -0.80 -0.27 19.05
CA ASN A 64 -2.05 0.31 18.55
C ASN A 64 -3.22 -0.68 18.49
N THR A 65 -2.96 -1.99 18.50
CA THR A 65 -4.03 -3.01 18.50
C THR A 65 -4.89 -2.97 19.77
N LEU A 66 -4.37 -2.39 20.86
CA LEU A 66 -5.10 -2.20 22.11
C LEU A 66 -6.31 -1.25 21.99
N PHE A 67 -6.28 -0.37 20.99
CA PHE A 67 -7.29 0.68 20.74
C PHE A 67 -8.23 0.33 19.58
N GLN A 68 -8.25 -0.91 19.13
CA GLN A 68 -9.19 -1.36 18.11
C GLN A 68 -10.64 -1.35 18.62
N LYS A 69 -11.56 -0.96 17.72
CA LYS A 69 -13.01 -0.95 17.98
C LYS A 69 -13.54 -2.32 18.43
N ASP A 70 -13.02 -3.38 17.82
CA ASP A 70 -13.53 -4.75 18.00
C ASP A 70 -12.70 -5.59 19.00
N ARG A 71 -11.85 -4.98 19.84
CA ARG A 71 -10.93 -5.74 20.71
C ARG A 71 -11.63 -6.75 21.62
N HIS A 72 -12.85 -6.42 22.07
CA HIS A 72 -13.63 -7.26 22.98
C HIS A 72 -14.13 -8.54 22.32
N THR A 73 -14.45 -8.50 21.01
CA THR A 73 -14.84 -9.71 20.27
C THR A 73 -13.61 -10.53 19.89
N LEU A 74 -12.49 -9.87 19.53
CA LEU A 74 -11.22 -10.52 19.19
C LEU A 74 -10.61 -11.30 20.37
N ALA A 75 -10.93 -10.94 21.61
CA ALA A 75 -10.50 -11.70 22.78
C ALA A 75 -10.94 -13.17 22.74
N TYR A 76 -12.06 -13.47 22.08
CA TYR A 76 -12.61 -14.83 21.92
C TYR A 76 -12.09 -15.55 20.66
N ASP A 77 -11.45 -14.86 19.73
CA ASP A 77 -10.93 -15.47 18.50
C ASP A 77 -9.59 -16.19 18.75
N LYS A 78 -9.69 -17.38 19.35
CA LYS A 78 -8.52 -18.25 19.63
C LYS A 78 -8.23 -19.19 18.46
N GLY A 79 -6.97 -19.59 18.33
CA GLY A 79 -6.52 -20.51 17.27
C GLY A 79 -6.57 -19.91 15.86
N TRP A 80 -6.58 -18.58 15.74
CA TRP A 80 -6.72 -17.90 14.45
C TRP A 80 -5.52 -18.16 13.51
N ARG A 81 -4.29 -18.35 14.04
CA ARG A 81 -3.09 -18.62 13.22
C ARG A 81 -3.20 -19.93 12.44
N VAL A 82 -3.49 -21.04 13.13
CA VAL A 82 -3.70 -22.34 12.47
C VAL A 82 -4.92 -22.31 11.54
N ARG A 83 -5.98 -21.58 11.92
CA ARG A 83 -7.13 -21.38 11.06
C ARG A 83 -6.76 -20.64 9.76
N ALA A 84 -5.89 -19.64 9.83
CA ALA A 84 -5.41 -18.88 8.68
C ALA A 84 -4.50 -19.72 7.77
N ASP A 85 -3.62 -20.52 8.35
CA ASP A 85 -2.78 -21.46 7.60
C ASP A 85 -3.61 -22.52 6.87
N PHE A 86 -4.60 -23.11 7.54
CA PHE A 86 -5.47 -24.14 6.96
C PHE A 86 -6.45 -23.59 5.90
N LYS A 87 -6.53 -22.27 5.71
CA LYS A 87 -7.32 -21.70 4.61
C LYS A 87 -6.83 -22.14 3.24
N GLN A 88 -5.57 -22.55 3.10
CA GLN A 88 -5.04 -23.11 1.85
C GLN A 88 -5.81 -24.35 1.36
N TYR A 89 -6.42 -25.12 2.26
CA TYR A 89 -7.21 -26.31 1.92
C TYR A 89 -8.70 -26.00 1.69
N GLN A 90 -9.16 -24.80 2.05
CA GLN A 90 -10.56 -24.39 1.94
C GLN A 90 -10.79 -23.40 0.80
N VAL A 91 -9.78 -22.59 0.48
CA VAL A 91 -9.87 -21.46 -0.44
C VAL A 91 -8.80 -21.62 -1.51
N LEU A 92 -9.22 -21.63 -2.79
CA LEU A 92 -8.32 -21.78 -3.93
C LEU A 92 -7.35 -20.59 -4.09
N LYS A 93 -7.74 -19.41 -3.63
CA LYS A 93 -6.89 -18.21 -3.65
C LYS A 93 -5.79 -18.32 -2.58
N GLN A 94 -4.54 -18.33 -3.03
CA GLN A 94 -3.38 -18.29 -2.15
C GLN A 94 -3.30 -16.96 -1.38
N ASN A 95 -3.00 -17.04 -0.08
CA ASN A 95 -2.75 -15.88 0.77
C ASN A 95 -1.25 -15.77 1.09
N PRO A 96 -0.53 -14.73 0.63
CA PRO A 96 0.88 -14.52 0.97
C PRO A 96 1.10 -14.14 2.45
N PHE A 97 0.07 -13.63 3.13
CA PHE A 97 0.11 -13.21 4.53
C PHE A 97 -0.61 -14.23 5.44
N TRP A 98 -0.35 -15.53 5.26
CA TRP A 98 -0.97 -16.60 6.04
C TRP A 98 -0.53 -16.61 7.51
N TRP A 99 0.68 -16.10 7.79
CA TRP A 99 1.33 -16.14 9.10
C TRP A 99 0.93 -14.99 10.04
N THR A 100 0.29 -13.93 9.52
CA THR A 100 -0.09 -12.74 10.29
C THR A 100 -1.53 -12.34 10.06
N HIS A 101 -2.10 -11.59 11.00
CA HIS A 101 -3.42 -10.99 10.86
C HIS A 101 -3.46 -9.61 11.50
N GLN A 102 -3.80 -8.58 10.71
CA GLN A 102 -3.74 -7.18 11.15
C GLN A 102 -4.60 -6.87 12.39
N ARG A 103 -5.69 -7.61 12.61
CA ARG A 103 -6.51 -7.42 13.82
C ARG A 103 -5.81 -7.90 15.09
N HIS A 104 -4.94 -8.91 15.01
CA HIS A 104 -4.27 -9.49 16.18
C HIS A 104 -2.84 -8.97 16.32
N ASP A 105 -2.08 -8.98 15.24
CA ASP A 105 -0.67 -8.58 15.24
C ASP A 105 -0.48 -7.06 14.99
N GLY A 106 -1.47 -6.42 14.35
CA GLY A 106 -1.32 -5.07 13.80
C GLY A 106 -0.66 -5.08 12.42
N LYS A 107 -0.42 -3.88 11.87
CA LYS A 107 0.30 -3.73 10.60
C LYS A 107 1.80 -3.75 10.86
N LEU A 108 2.48 -4.79 10.38
CA LEU A 108 3.90 -5.04 10.69
C LEU A 108 4.88 -4.28 9.80
N TRP A 109 4.43 -3.55 8.78
CA TRP A 109 5.30 -2.76 7.91
C TRP A 109 4.64 -1.43 7.56
N ASN A 110 5.47 -0.40 7.35
CA ASN A 110 5.04 0.89 6.88
C ASN A 110 5.91 1.35 5.70
N LEU A 111 5.30 1.49 4.52
CA LEU A 111 5.96 1.86 3.28
C LEU A 111 5.59 3.28 2.81
N ASN A 112 5.07 4.12 3.71
CA ASN A 112 4.73 5.51 3.38
C ASN A 112 5.96 6.29 2.92
N ASN A 113 7.10 6.09 3.60
CA ASN A 113 8.37 6.72 3.25
C ASN A 113 8.91 6.20 1.92
N TYR A 114 8.78 4.89 1.66
CA TYR A 114 9.16 4.29 0.38
C TYR A 114 8.48 4.99 -0.79
N ARG A 115 7.17 5.24 -0.68
CA ARG A 115 6.41 5.98 -1.71
C ARG A 115 6.98 7.38 -1.92
N THR A 116 7.24 8.13 -0.85
CA THR A 116 7.78 9.50 -0.94
C THR A 116 9.15 9.51 -1.59
N ASP A 117 10.04 8.60 -1.19
CA ASP A 117 11.41 8.55 -1.67
C ASP A 117 11.49 8.06 -3.13
N VAL A 118 10.59 7.16 -3.55
CA VAL A 118 10.46 6.78 -4.97
C VAL A 118 10.03 7.98 -5.82
N ILE A 119 9.10 8.80 -5.33
CA ILE A 119 8.70 10.03 -6.05
C ILE A 119 9.91 10.97 -6.20
N GLN A 120 10.70 11.15 -5.14
CA GLN A 120 11.90 11.98 -5.19
C GLN A 120 12.98 11.42 -6.12
N ALA A 121 13.23 10.11 -6.06
CA ALA A 121 14.19 9.43 -6.92
C ALA A 121 13.83 9.51 -8.43
N LEU A 122 12.55 9.68 -8.74
CA LEU A 122 12.05 9.88 -10.11
C LEU A 122 12.03 11.36 -10.55
N GLY A 123 12.62 12.29 -9.78
CA GLY A 123 12.68 13.71 -10.11
C GLY A 123 11.50 14.54 -9.57
N GLY A 124 10.82 14.03 -8.55
CA GLY A 124 9.66 14.70 -7.94
C GLY A 124 8.38 14.55 -8.78
N VAL A 125 7.27 15.10 -8.26
CA VAL A 125 5.96 14.96 -8.91
C VAL A 125 5.94 15.65 -10.28
N GLU A 126 6.48 16.86 -10.38
CA GLU A 126 6.52 17.61 -11.65
C GLU A 126 7.37 16.89 -12.70
N GLY A 127 8.56 16.41 -12.32
CA GLY A 127 9.43 15.63 -13.21
C GLY A 127 8.73 14.39 -13.75
N ILE A 128 8.00 13.66 -12.90
CA ILE A 128 7.19 12.51 -13.33
C ILE A 128 6.09 12.96 -14.31
N LEU A 129 5.40 14.07 -14.04
CA LEU A 129 4.28 14.54 -14.87
C LEU A 129 4.72 15.03 -16.26
N GLU A 130 5.96 15.47 -16.45
CA GLU A 130 6.52 15.78 -17.78
C GLU A 130 6.51 14.58 -18.73
N HIS A 131 6.52 13.36 -18.20
CA HIS A 131 6.45 12.12 -18.97
C HIS A 131 5.02 11.68 -19.30
N THR A 132 4.02 12.48 -18.91
CA THR A 132 2.59 12.14 -19.00
C THR A 132 1.81 13.14 -19.85
N LEU A 133 0.55 12.82 -20.15
CA LEU A 133 -0.38 13.73 -20.83
C LEU A 133 -0.96 14.82 -19.90
N PHE A 134 -0.39 15.04 -18.71
CA PHE A 134 -0.94 15.98 -17.72
C PHE A 134 -1.14 17.39 -18.29
N LYS A 135 -0.14 17.96 -18.98
CA LYS A 135 -0.26 19.28 -19.61
C LYS A 135 -1.38 19.36 -20.66
N GLY A 136 -1.68 18.25 -21.33
CA GLY A 136 -2.78 18.15 -22.29
C GLY A 136 -4.17 18.20 -21.64
N THR A 137 -4.28 17.90 -20.35
CA THR A 137 -5.54 18.05 -19.60
C THR A 137 -5.82 19.48 -19.16
N TYR A 138 -4.83 20.37 -19.26
CA TYR A 138 -4.94 21.80 -18.96
C TYR A 138 -5.38 22.13 -17.51
N PHE A 139 -5.19 21.21 -16.56
CA PHE A 139 -5.36 21.52 -15.14
C PHE A 139 -4.25 22.44 -14.63
N PRO A 140 -4.56 23.43 -13.77
CA PRO A 140 -3.58 24.39 -13.26
C PRO A 140 -2.63 23.80 -12.20
N THR A 141 -3.05 22.75 -11.48
CA THR A 141 -2.24 22.04 -10.48
C THR A 141 -2.59 20.56 -10.48
N TRP A 142 -1.64 19.73 -10.04
CA TRP A 142 -1.85 18.30 -9.83
C TRP A 142 -2.45 17.99 -8.45
N GLU A 143 -2.46 18.96 -7.52
CA GLU A 143 -3.01 18.81 -6.19
C GLU A 143 -4.53 18.62 -6.23
N GLY A 144 -5.05 17.70 -5.43
CA GLY A 144 -6.49 17.41 -5.36
C GLY A 144 -7.04 16.56 -6.51
N LEU A 145 -6.20 16.20 -7.50
CA LEU A 145 -6.61 15.25 -8.53
C LEU A 145 -6.74 13.84 -7.95
N PHE A 146 -7.78 13.14 -8.40
CA PHE A 146 -8.04 11.76 -8.02
C PHE A 146 -8.24 10.90 -9.26
N TRP A 147 -7.64 9.72 -9.24
CA TRP A 147 -7.94 8.69 -10.22
C TRP A 147 -9.27 8.03 -9.87
N GLU A 148 -10.26 8.14 -10.75
CA GLU A 148 -11.50 7.36 -10.63
C GLU A 148 -11.16 5.86 -10.71
N LYS A 149 -11.46 5.11 -9.63
CA LYS A 149 -11.06 3.70 -9.48
C LYS A 149 -12.01 2.71 -10.15
N ALA A 150 -13.24 3.11 -10.39
CA ALA A 150 -14.25 2.31 -11.04
C ALA A 150 -15.11 3.27 -11.85
N SER A 151 -15.07 3.15 -13.17
CA SER A 151 -16.06 3.85 -13.98
C SER A 151 -17.41 3.17 -13.77
N GLY A 152 -18.51 3.94 -13.66
CA GLY A 152 -19.85 3.37 -13.55
C GLY A 152 -20.19 2.39 -14.68
N PHE A 153 -19.52 2.54 -15.84
CA PHE A 153 -19.60 1.61 -16.96
C PHE A 153 -19.01 0.22 -16.63
N GLU A 154 -17.79 0.14 -16.13
CA GLU A 154 -17.13 -1.13 -15.78
C GLU A 154 -17.92 -1.90 -14.70
N GLU A 155 -18.44 -1.20 -13.69
CA GLU A 155 -19.30 -1.81 -12.67
C GLU A 155 -20.62 -2.32 -13.25
N SER A 156 -21.27 -1.55 -14.12
CA SER A 156 -22.52 -1.96 -14.77
C SER A 156 -22.37 -3.19 -15.66
N MET A 157 -21.15 -3.44 -16.17
CA MET A 157 -20.83 -4.58 -17.04
C MET A 157 -20.26 -5.77 -16.27
N LYS A 158 -19.71 -5.55 -15.06
CA LYS A 158 -19.05 -6.58 -14.24
C LYS A 158 -19.95 -7.77 -13.93
N TYR A 159 -21.22 -7.51 -13.61
CA TYR A 159 -22.19 -8.55 -13.25
C TYR A 159 -23.11 -8.95 -14.40
N LYS A 160 -22.97 -8.34 -15.58
CA LYS A 160 -23.71 -8.74 -16.78
C LYS A 160 -23.16 -10.03 -17.35
N LYS A 161 -24.03 -10.80 -17.98
CA LYS A 161 -23.65 -12.03 -18.69
C LYS A 161 -22.93 -11.64 -19.98
N LEU A 162 -21.60 -11.72 -19.94
CA LEU A 162 -20.71 -11.41 -21.06
C LEU A 162 -20.02 -12.68 -21.55
N THR A 163 -19.76 -12.73 -22.85
CA THR A 163 -18.89 -13.75 -23.45
C THR A 163 -17.43 -13.54 -23.01
N ASN A 164 -16.61 -14.59 -23.12
CA ASN A 164 -15.19 -14.49 -22.80
C ASN A 164 -14.46 -13.46 -23.69
N ALA A 165 -14.86 -13.33 -24.96
CA ALA A 165 -14.33 -12.32 -25.88
C ALA A 165 -14.67 -10.89 -25.41
N GLN A 166 -15.91 -10.65 -24.97
CA GLN A 166 -16.31 -9.36 -24.40
C GLN A 166 -15.54 -9.04 -23.11
N ARG A 167 -15.35 -10.02 -22.22
CA ARG A 167 -14.54 -9.85 -21.00
C ARG A 167 -13.09 -9.53 -21.30
N SER A 168 -12.50 -10.20 -22.30
CA SER A 168 -11.14 -9.91 -22.77
C SER A 168 -11.02 -8.47 -23.28
N GLY A 169 -11.99 -8.00 -24.06
CA GLY A 169 -12.04 -6.61 -24.52
C GLY A 169 -12.16 -5.60 -23.36
N LEU A 170 -13.04 -5.84 -22.38
CA LEU A 170 -13.18 -4.97 -21.20
C LEU A 170 -11.90 -4.90 -20.36
N ASN A 171 -11.17 -6.01 -20.22
CA ASN A 171 -9.90 -6.04 -19.51
C ASN A 171 -8.80 -5.19 -20.17
N GLN A 172 -8.97 -4.77 -21.43
CA GLN A 172 -8.03 -3.85 -22.10
C GLN A 172 -8.26 -2.37 -21.73
N ILE A 173 -9.43 -1.99 -21.20
CA ILE A 173 -9.77 -0.59 -20.93
C ILE A 173 -8.78 0.08 -19.94
N PRO A 174 -8.42 -0.55 -18.80
CA PRO A 174 -7.41 0.02 -17.91
C PRO A 174 -6.05 0.21 -18.59
N ASN A 175 -5.65 -0.72 -19.46
CA ASN A 175 -4.41 -0.61 -20.22
C ASN A 175 -4.46 0.56 -21.22
N ARG A 176 -5.61 0.81 -21.87
CA ARG A 176 -5.78 1.99 -22.74
C ARG A 176 -5.62 3.29 -21.96
N ARG A 177 -6.20 3.39 -20.76
CA ARG A 177 -6.02 4.56 -19.89
C ARG A 177 -4.55 4.76 -19.51
N PHE A 178 -3.87 3.68 -19.13
CA PHE A 178 -2.44 3.71 -18.82
C PHE A 178 -1.61 4.16 -20.03
N THR A 179 -1.82 3.55 -21.20
CA THR A 179 -1.11 3.90 -22.44
C THR A 179 -1.37 5.34 -22.86
N LEU A 180 -2.61 5.83 -22.75
CA LEU A 180 -2.94 7.23 -23.07
C LEU A 180 -2.21 8.20 -22.12
N TRP A 181 -2.24 7.92 -20.81
CA TRP A 181 -1.60 8.77 -19.81
C TRP A 181 -0.10 8.89 -20.02
N TRP A 182 0.58 7.79 -20.34
CA TRP A 182 2.03 7.75 -20.60
C TRP A 182 2.39 7.89 -22.09
N SER A 183 1.42 8.25 -22.94
CA SER A 183 1.62 8.31 -24.39
C SER A 183 2.77 9.22 -24.84
N PRO A 184 3.06 10.38 -24.19
CA PRO A 184 4.21 11.21 -24.58
C PRO A 184 5.56 10.56 -24.34
N THR A 185 5.64 9.50 -23.52
CA THR A 185 6.87 8.73 -23.27
C THR A 185 6.90 7.43 -24.05
N ILE A 186 5.76 6.73 -24.16
CA ILE A 186 5.66 5.49 -24.91
C ILE A 186 5.84 5.72 -26.42
N ASN A 187 5.27 6.80 -26.96
CA ASN A 187 5.28 7.11 -28.39
C ASN A 187 6.40 8.10 -28.78
N ARG A 188 7.60 7.96 -28.19
CA ARG A 188 8.77 8.77 -28.55
C ARG A 188 9.56 8.09 -29.66
N ALA A 189 10.09 8.88 -30.59
CA ALA A 189 10.94 8.40 -31.68
C ALA A 189 12.16 7.60 -31.20
N ASN A 190 12.70 7.93 -30.02
CA ASN A 190 13.88 7.26 -29.45
C ASN A 190 13.55 5.92 -28.75
N VAL A 191 12.28 5.58 -28.58
CA VAL A 191 11.84 4.36 -27.86
C VAL A 191 11.48 3.24 -28.84
N TYR A 192 11.10 3.57 -30.08
CA TYR A 192 10.66 2.60 -31.08
C TYR A 192 11.50 2.67 -32.35
N VAL A 193 12.01 1.53 -32.80
CA VAL A 193 12.60 1.38 -34.14
C VAL A 193 11.48 0.98 -35.10
N GLY A 194 10.99 1.93 -35.90
CA GLY A 194 9.94 1.67 -36.88
C GLY A 194 9.60 2.88 -37.74
N PHE A 195 8.67 2.69 -38.68
CA PHE A 195 8.24 3.74 -39.60
C PHE A 195 7.27 4.70 -38.91
N GLN A 196 7.52 6.01 -39.06
CA GLN A 196 6.57 7.03 -38.65
C GLN A 196 5.37 7.00 -39.60
N VAL A 197 4.19 6.73 -39.04
CA VAL A 197 2.92 6.75 -39.77
C VAL A 197 2.07 7.89 -39.22
N GLN A 198 1.53 8.71 -40.11
CA GLN A 198 0.57 9.74 -39.74
C GLN A 198 -0.79 9.08 -39.51
N LEU A 199 -1.42 9.37 -38.36
CA LEU A 199 -2.79 8.97 -38.10
C LEU A 199 -3.74 9.80 -38.98
N ASP A 200 -4.81 9.16 -39.45
CA ASP A 200 -5.84 9.76 -40.31
C ASP A 200 -6.54 10.98 -39.67
#